data_AF-A0A935A1V1-F1
#
_entry.id   AF-A0A935A1V1-F1
#
_cell.length_a   1.000
_cell.length_b   1.000
_cell.length_c   1.000
_cell.angle_alpha   90.00
_cell.angle_beta   90.00
_cell.angle_gamma   90.00
#
_symmetry.space_group_name_H-M   'P 1'
#
loop_
_entity.id
_entity.type
_entity.pdbx_description
1 polymer ?
#
loop_
_entity_poly.entity_id
_entity_poly.type
_entity_poly.pdbx_seq_one_letter_code
_entity_poly.pdbx_strand_id
1 'polypeptide(L)'
;MPAVAFHLSVKPISRTNGKSAVAKAAYLTGEKFRDERTGKLHDYTRRGGVEAVLHAQVKDAPDWSRDIAQAWNTVEAVENRKNSTTAKAIDGLAFPHELTAEERLRVLVDWTREQLGRRGYLWTAAIHEPDKAGDARNHHAHVMWSERPLTPDGFAANKALAAVNRAAGKEQLAAMRERWAALTGRMLERKGLPLEAARWREGHKTIEQQRAAAIERGDTAYAERLAEREPTKHLGVATVAMERKGVATERGDAHRALEAENAQRQAVARQRAGLDREITRLAGKEERAAAYAVNVAKGEPETIRLYRGVGDNVWAAREGEPLYFSTNIERARAFGALHFVDVTRAELAQYKCPHSKRILETEPIAKDDYRIGDAAILNRLRPLPTVHQERQAEAQEQRRSVLAAKLGGLEDVQTLRGLWQSADNAAAFLAGTQAQGYTVARVTERDARMSRGEAQTLASSDPSRTPPIYRTGELVAYNAQGFGFRLNGATLDDAQAPRRLDTAANVRLPTLAAARQSVIEQRPEQTPATKRNLGGLARAAITGLVEFLFGWVTRRTEPQRSRPAAPQPSQARRVAEASKRADKSLGGARDLEANYGGRLLQLDPEIQDALRRAREAKERDDRERDDDGRGRER
;
A
#
# COMPACT_ATOMS: atom_id res chain seq x y z
N MET A 1 16.10 -0.83 -18.14
CA MET A 1 15.62 -2.21 -18.39
C MET A 1 14.90 -2.68 -17.13
N PRO A 2 13.73 -3.35 -17.20
CA PRO A 2 13.03 -3.75 -15.98
C PRO A 2 13.90 -4.75 -15.20
N ALA A 3 13.91 -4.64 -13.87
CA ALA A 3 14.46 -5.66 -12.99
C ALA A 3 13.89 -7.03 -13.36
N VAL A 4 14.64 -8.11 -13.11
CA VAL A 4 14.12 -9.49 -13.26
C VAL A 4 12.79 -9.57 -12.52
N ALA A 5 11.73 -10.03 -13.20
CA ALA A 5 10.41 -10.07 -12.61
C ALA A 5 10.39 -11.09 -11.46
N PHE A 6 9.68 -10.75 -10.37
CA PHE A 6 9.46 -11.69 -9.28
C PHE A 6 8.87 -13.00 -9.81
N HIS A 7 9.53 -14.12 -9.54
CA HIS A 7 9.03 -15.44 -9.88
C HIS A 7 9.24 -16.44 -8.74
N LEU A 8 8.15 -17.04 -8.29
CA LEU A 8 8.15 -18.18 -7.39
C LEU A 8 6.90 -19.03 -7.67
N SER A 9 7.12 -20.21 -8.21
CA SER A 9 6.08 -21.19 -8.52
C SER A 9 6.49 -22.57 -8.03
N VAL A 10 5.58 -23.25 -7.33
CA VAL A 10 5.82 -24.58 -6.78
C VAL A 10 5.14 -25.62 -7.66
N LYS A 11 5.90 -26.63 -8.07
CA LYS A 11 5.45 -27.73 -8.92
C LYS A 11 5.66 -29.07 -8.22
N PRO A 12 4.74 -30.02 -8.35
CA PRO A 12 4.95 -31.37 -7.85
C PRO A 12 5.94 -32.14 -8.75
N ILE A 13 6.76 -32.98 -8.11
CA ILE A 13 7.53 -34.06 -8.72
C ILE A 13 6.70 -35.33 -8.55
N SER A 14 5.98 -35.70 -9.60
CA SER A 14 5.03 -36.82 -9.58
C SER A 14 5.39 -37.86 -10.63
N ARG A 15 5.30 -39.13 -10.21
CA ARG A 15 5.55 -40.30 -11.07
C ARG A 15 4.54 -40.42 -12.20
N THR A 16 3.29 -40.00 -11.99
CA THR A 16 2.27 -39.98 -13.05
C THR A 16 2.68 -39.08 -14.22
N ASN A 17 3.49 -38.06 -13.95
CA ASN A 17 4.04 -37.17 -14.96
C ASN A 17 5.42 -37.61 -15.46
N GLY A 18 5.84 -38.85 -15.18
CA GLY A 18 7.14 -39.40 -15.56
C GLY A 18 8.34 -38.77 -14.86
N LYS A 19 8.14 -38.04 -13.76
CA LYS A 19 9.22 -37.34 -13.04
C LYS A 19 9.83 -38.23 -11.96
N SER A 20 11.12 -38.03 -11.71
CA SER A 20 11.90 -38.64 -10.63
C SER A 20 12.55 -37.56 -9.77
N ALA A 21 12.52 -37.72 -8.44
CA ALA A 21 13.21 -36.84 -7.52
C ALA A 21 14.73 -36.94 -7.68
N VAL A 22 15.27 -38.14 -7.91
CA VAL A 22 16.69 -38.37 -8.16
C VAL A 22 17.12 -37.68 -9.45
N ALA A 23 16.34 -37.81 -10.53
CA ALA A 23 16.60 -37.10 -11.78
C ALA A 23 16.62 -35.57 -11.58
N LYS A 24 15.70 -35.05 -10.76
CA LYS A 24 15.62 -33.62 -10.47
C LYS A 24 16.81 -33.14 -9.63
N ALA A 25 17.23 -33.91 -8.64
CA ALA A 25 18.38 -33.62 -7.81
C ALA A 25 19.68 -33.62 -8.63
N ALA A 26 19.86 -34.61 -9.50
CA ALA A 26 21.01 -34.64 -10.42
C ALA A 26 20.99 -33.42 -11.35
N TYR A 27 19.82 -33.10 -11.92
CA TYR A 27 19.66 -31.94 -12.80
C TYR A 27 20.03 -30.63 -12.11
N LEU A 28 19.53 -30.39 -10.90
CA LEU A 28 19.75 -29.10 -10.23
C LEU A 28 21.18 -28.94 -9.71
N THR A 29 21.83 -30.03 -9.28
CA THR A 29 23.21 -29.99 -8.78
C THR A 29 24.25 -30.03 -9.91
N GLY A 30 23.86 -30.46 -11.12
CA GLY A 30 24.80 -30.68 -12.21
C GLY A 30 25.62 -31.97 -12.01
N GLU A 31 25.12 -32.91 -11.23
CA GLU A 31 25.82 -34.15 -10.89
C GLU A 31 25.26 -35.37 -11.64
N LYS A 32 25.86 -36.53 -11.37
CA LYS A 32 25.45 -37.82 -11.91
C LYS A 32 24.90 -38.71 -10.81
N PHE A 33 23.59 -38.99 -10.84
CA PHE A 33 22.95 -39.89 -9.86
C PHE A 33 22.26 -41.08 -10.53
N ARG A 34 22.32 -42.23 -9.87
CA ARG A 34 21.55 -43.41 -10.26
C ARG A 34 20.24 -43.44 -9.48
N ASP A 35 19.12 -43.54 -10.19
CA ASP A 35 17.80 -43.80 -9.60
C ASP A 35 17.70 -45.30 -9.36
N GLU A 36 17.80 -45.72 -8.09
CA GLU A 36 17.83 -47.13 -7.69
C GLU A 36 16.53 -47.86 -8.02
N ARG A 37 15.40 -47.16 -7.97
CA ARG A 37 14.07 -47.70 -8.27
C ARG A 37 13.92 -48.06 -9.75
N THR A 38 14.48 -47.26 -10.65
CA THR A 38 14.36 -47.46 -12.11
C THR A 38 15.61 -48.03 -12.76
N GLY A 39 16.73 -48.06 -12.03
CA GLY A 39 18.06 -48.41 -12.55
C GLY A 39 18.68 -47.36 -13.48
N LYS A 40 17.97 -46.26 -13.79
CA LYS A 40 18.41 -45.25 -14.76
C LYS A 40 19.51 -44.37 -14.17
N LEU A 41 20.52 -44.08 -14.99
CA LEU A 41 21.57 -43.13 -14.65
C LEU A 41 21.20 -41.75 -15.22
N HIS A 42 21.12 -40.76 -14.35
CA HIS A 42 20.85 -39.37 -14.70
C HIS A 42 22.16 -38.59 -14.64
N ASP A 43 22.74 -38.32 -15.81
CA ASP A 43 24.03 -37.62 -15.92
C ASP A 43 23.84 -36.18 -16.42
N TYR A 44 24.05 -35.23 -15.52
CA TYR A 44 24.02 -33.80 -15.82
C TYR A 44 25.37 -33.12 -15.62
N THR A 45 26.47 -33.88 -15.58
CA THR A 45 27.85 -33.36 -15.39
C THR A 45 28.31 -32.41 -16.49
N ARG A 46 27.71 -32.50 -17.68
CA ARG A 46 27.95 -31.59 -18.80
C ARG A 46 27.24 -30.24 -18.64
N ARG A 47 26.45 -30.07 -17.58
CA ARG A 47 25.74 -28.82 -17.31
C ARG A 47 26.68 -27.83 -16.63
N GLY A 48 26.97 -26.73 -17.32
CA GLY A 48 27.63 -25.58 -16.71
C GLY A 48 26.66 -24.65 -15.98
N GLY A 49 27.21 -23.64 -15.30
CA GLY A 49 26.44 -22.55 -14.71
C GLY A 49 25.76 -22.88 -13.38
N VAL A 50 26.27 -23.85 -12.61
CA VAL A 50 25.87 -24.06 -11.22
C VAL A 50 26.81 -23.25 -10.32
N GLU A 51 26.31 -22.16 -9.75
CA GLU A 51 27.07 -21.20 -8.96
C GLU A 51 27.25 -21.68 -7.51
N ALA A 52 26.20 -22.28 -6.94
CA ALA A 52 26.22 -22.82 -5.59
C ALA A 52 25.21 -23.96 -5.44
N VAL A 53 25.55 -24.95 -4.62
CA VAL A 53 24.66 -26.04 -4.20
C VAL A 53 24.49 -25.97 -2.68
N LEU A 54 23.24 -26.09 -2.23
CA LEU A 54 22.86 -26.18 -0.84
C LEU A 54 22.08 -27.47 -0.64
N HIS A 55 22.55 -28.32 0.26
CA HIS A 55 21.82 -29.49 0.73
C HIS A 55 21.82 -29.47 2.24
N ALA A 56 20.68 -29.74 2.86
CA ALA A 56 20.69 -29.98 4.29
C ALA A 56 19.47 -30.80 4.73
N GLN A 57 19.46 -31.09 6.02
CA GLN A 57 18.48 -31.90 6.75
C GLN A 57 18.10 -31.21 8.08
N VAL A 58 17.12 -31.78 8.78
CA VAL A 58 16.85 -31.39 10.16
C VAL A 58 18.02 -31.74 11.08
N LYS A 59 18.08 -31.11 12.25
CA LYS A 59 19.01 -31.50 13.30
C LYS A 59 18.75 -32.97 13.67
N ASP A 60 19.82 -33.71 13.93
CA ASP A 60 19.80 -35.12 14.37
C ASP A 60 19.18 -36.10 13.34
N ALA A 61 19.07 -35.71 12.07
CA ALA A 61 18.67 -36.62 10.99
C ALA A 61 19.72 -37.72 10.72
N PRO A 62 19.32 -38.87 10.16
CA PRO A 62 20.21 -39.97 9.85
C PRO A 62 21.41 -39.56 8.97
N ASP A 63 22.57 -40.18 9.17
CA ASP A 63 23.79 -39.83 8.42
C ASP A 63 23.64 -40.00 6.90
N TRP A 64 22.85 -40.97 6.44
CA TRP A 64 22.55 -41.17 5.02
C TRP A 64 21.92 -39.95 4.37
N SER A 65 21.28 -39.09 5.16
CA SER A 65 20.62 -37.88 4.64
C SER A 65 21.61 -36.79 4.25
N ARG A 66 22.92 -36.92 4.54
CA ARG A 66 23.96 -35.96 4.11
C ARG A 66 24.36 -36.13 2.66
N ASP A 67 24.26 -37.36 2.14
CA ASP A 67 24.55 -37.63 0.74
C ASP A 67 23.31 -37.34 -0.12
N ILE A 68 23.45 -36.45 -1.10
CA ILE A 68 22.33 -35.99 -1.93
C ILE A 68 21.69 -37.17 -2.67
N ALA A 69 22.52 -38.04 -3.27
CA ALA A 69 22.03 -39.15 -4.08
C ALA A 69 21.26 -40.17 -3.22
N GLN A 70 21.82 -40.54 -2.07
CA GLN A 70 21.23 -41.47 -1.12
C GLN A 70 19.95 -40.89 -0.52
N ALA A 71 19.95 -39.60 -0.15
CA ALA A 71 18.78 -38.95 0.43
C ALA A 71 17.59 -38.93 -0.55
N TRP A 72 17.81 -38.60 -1.82
CA TRP A 72 16.74 -38.59 -2.82
C TRP A 72 16.31 -39.97 -3.30
N ASN A 73 17.21 -40.96 -3.30
CA ASN A 73 16.82 -42.37 -3.49
C ASN A 73 15.94 -42.85 -2.33
N THR A 74 16.26 -42.45 -1.10
CA THR A 74 15.43 -42.77 0.07
C THR A 74 14.04 -42.14 -0.02
N VAL A 75 13.93 -40.89 -0.52
CA VAL A 75 12.64 -40.25 -0.82
C VAL A 75 11.84 -41.05 -1.86
N GLU A 76 12.49 -41.53 -2.93
CA GLU A 76 11.84 -42.39 -3.93
C GLU A 76 11.41 -43.73 -3.31
N ALA A 77 12.19 -44.33 -2.42
CA ALA A 77 11.87 -45.61 -1.79
C ALA A 77 10.68 -45.53 -0.82
N VAL A 78 10.61 -44.48 0.01
CA VAL A 78 9.53 -44.26 0.98
C VAL A 78 8.17 -44.05 0.30
N GLU A 79 8.18 -43.48 -0.90
CA GLU A 79 6.98 -43.28 -1.68
C GLU A 79 6.68 -44.52 -2.52
N ASN A 80 5.89 -45.45 -1.97
CA ASN A 80 5.70 -46.78 -2.54
C ASN A 80 4.58 -46.91 -3.59
N ARG A 81 3.88 -45.82 -3.96
CA ARG A 81 2.77 -45.87 -4.93
C ARG A 81 3.22 -45.43 -6.33
N LYS A 82 2.64 -46.06 -7.36
CA LYS A 82 2.92 -45.72 -8.78
C LYS A 82 2.57 -44.27 -9.15
N ASN A 83 1.61 -43.68 -8.44
CA ASN A 83 1.15 -42.30 -8.63
C ASN A 83 1.63 -41.34 -7.52
N SER A 84 2.64 -41.73 -6.73
CA SER A 84 3.18 -40.87 -5.68
C SER A 84 3.71 -39.56 -6.25
N THR A 85 3.39 -38.48 -5.55
CA THR A 85 4.20 -37.25 -5.59
C THR A 85 5.30 -37.40 -4.57
N THR A 86 6.55 -37.43 -5.03
CA THR A 86 7.73 -37.75 -4.23
C THR A 86 8.32 -36.52 -3.56
N ALA A 87 8.25 -35.38 -4.24
CA ALA A 87 8.77 -34.12 -3.77
C ALA A 87 8.02 -32.94 -4.40
N LYS A 88 8.29 -31.74 -3.89
CA LYS A 88 7.93 -30.48 -4.55
C LYS A 88 9.19 -29.76 -5.00
N ALA A 89 9.06 -28.92 -6.02
CA ALA A 89 10.15 -28.10 -6.51
C ALA A 89 9.69 -26.70 -6.92
N ILE A 90 10.60 -25.73 -6.78
CA ILE A 90 10.56 -24.42 -7.41
C ILE A 90 11.54 -24.45 -8.58
N ASP A 91 11.02 -24.18 -9.77
CA ASP A 91 11.80 -24.06 -10.99
C ASP A 91 11.92 -22.59 -11.36
N GLY A 92 13.07 -21.98 -11.07
CA GLY A 92 13.34 -20.58 -11.40
C GLY A 92 12.92 -19.60 -10.31
N LEU A 93 13.35 -19.82 -9.07
CA LEU A 93 13.24 -18.81 -8.01
C LEU A 93 14.10 -17.60 -8.40
N ALA A 94 13.46 -16.52 -8.84
CA ALA A 94 14.17 -15.38 -9.41
C ALA A 94 14.84 -14.53 -8.32
N PHE A 95 16.07 -14.09 -8.59
CA PHE A 95 16.77 -13.08 -7.79
C PHE A 95 16.62 -11.68 -8.43
N PRO A 96 16.63 -10.61 -7.63
CA PRO A 96 16.94 -9.28 -8.15
C PRO A 96 18.34 -9.30 -8.74
N HIS A 97 18.51 -8.80 -9.97
CA HIS A 97 19.78 -8.80 -10.67
C HIS A 97 20.85 -7.89 -10.04
N GLU A 98 20.43 -7.00 -9.15
CA GLU A 98 21.27 -6.11 -8.37
C GLU A 98 22.04 -6.86 -7.26
N LEU A 99 21.62 -8.08 -6.91
CA LEU A 99 22.30 -8.90 -5.89
C LEU A 99 23.54 -9.57 -6.45
N THR A 100 24.64 -9.49 -5.69
CA THR A 100 25.88 -10.24 -5.93
C THR A 100 25.71 -11.73 -5.63
N ALA A 101 26.68 -12.55 -6.06
CA ALA A 101 26.69 -13.99 -5.80
C ALA A 101 26.54 -14.33 -4.30
N GLU A 102 27.32 -13.67 -3.45
CA GLU A 102 27.29 -13.86 -2.00
C GLU A 102 25.93 -13.48 -1.40
N GLU A 103 25.34 -12.35 -1.85
CA GLU A 103 24.03 -11.90 -1.37
C GLU A 103 22.91 -12.84 -1.82
N ARG A 104 22.98 -13.37 -3.05
CA ARG A 104 22.04 -14.40 -3.56
C ARG A 104 22.13 -15.68 -2.74
N LEU A 105 23.35 -16.15 -2.46
CA LEU A 105 23.57 -17.30 -1.60
C LEU A 105 23.01 -17.06 -0.21
N ARG A 106 23.31 -15.90 0.39
CA ARG A 106 22.85 -15.56 1.74
C ARG A 106 21.33 -15.55 1.85
N VAL A 107 20.66 -14.89 0.92
CA VAL A 107 19.19 -14.80 0.97
C VAL A 107 18.53 -16.16 0.71
N LEU A 108 19.13 -17.00 -0.13
CA LEU A 108 18.66 -18.36 -0.36
C LEU A 108 18.82 -19.26 0.88
N VAL A 109 19.96 -19.16 1.58
CA VAL A 109 20.19 -19.87 2.85
C VAL A 109 19.15 -19.45 3.89
N ASP A 110 18.96 -18.14 4.09
CA ASP A 110 18.00 -17.63 5.07
C ASP A 110 16.56 -18.07 4.72
N TRP A 111 16.15 -17.97 3.44
CA TRP A 111 14.83 -18.38 3.00
C TRP A 111 14.60 -19.89 3.13
N THR A 112 15.55 -20.72 2.67
CA THR A 112 15.39 -22.18 2.73
C THR A 112 15.40 -22.70 4.17
N ARG A 113 16.23 -22.15 5.05
CA ARG A 113 16.21 -22.47 6.48
C ARG A 113 14.86 -22.19 7.11
N GLU A 114 14.27 -21.03 6.84
CA GLU A 114 12.99 -20.64 7.42
C GLU A 114 11.79 -21.37 6.82
N GLN A 115 11.76 -21.53 5.50
CA GLN A 115 10.61 -22.09 4.80
C GLN A 115 10.63 -23.61 4.72
N LEU A 116 11.81 -24.23 4.78
CA LEU A 116 11.97 -25.67 4.64
C LEU A 116 12.52 -26.31 5.92
N GLY A 117 13.69 -25.84 6.38
CA GLY A 117 14.38 -26.41 7.54
C GLY A 117 13.54 -26.40 8.82
N ARG A 118 12.95 -25.24 9.17
CA ARG A 118 12.07 -25.11 10.36
C ARG A 118 10.80 -25.97 10.30
N ARG A 119 10.40 -26.41 9.10
CA ARG A 119 9.22 -27.27 8.87
C ARG A 119 9.58 -28.75 8.80
N GLY A 120 10.86 -29.08 8.98
CA GLY A 120 11.32 -30.45 9.08
C GLY A 120 11.63 -31.12 7.74
N TYR A 121 11.62 -30.40 6.62
CA TYR A 121 11.83 -31.05 5.31
C TYR A 121 13.31 -31.39 5.06
N LEU A 122 13.57 -32.45 4.28
CA LEU A 122 14.80 -32.61 3.51
C LEU A 122 14.70 -31.74 2.26
N TRP A 123 15.76 -31.04 1.89
CA TRP A 123 15.74 -30.12 0.74
C TRP A 123 17.11 -30.01 0.07
N THR A 124 17.09 -29.64 -1.19
CA THR A 124 18.27 -29.33 -1.98
C THR A 124 17.97 -28.14 -2.85
N ALA A 125 18.87 -27.19 -2.90
CA ALA A 125 18.79 -26.01 -3.73
C ALA A 125 20.08 -25.81 -4.52
N ALA A 126 19.98 -25.17 -5.67
CA ALA A 126 21.13 -24.73 -6.43
C ALA A 126 20.85 -23.38 -7.09
N ILE A 127 21.85 -22.50 -7.10
CA ILE A 127 21.82 -21.22 -7.81
C ILE A 127 22.42 -21.45 -9.18
N HIS A 128 21.68 -21.09 -10.23
CA HIS A 128 22.10 -21.22 -11.61
C HIS A 128 22.38 -19.84 -12.21
N GLU A 129 23.45 -19.79 -13.00
CA GLU A 129 23.78 -18.67 -13.86
C GLU A 129 22.71 -18.50 -14.96
N PRO A 130 22.61 -17.28 -15.52
CA PRO A 130 21.84 -17.05 -16.73
C PRO A 130 22.23 -17.99 -17.86
N ASP A 131 21.23 -18.38 -18.65
CA ASP A 131 21.50 -19.12 -19.88
C ASP A 131 22.26 -18.23 -20.87
N LYS A 132 23.23 -18.81 -21.61
CA LYS A 132 24.04 -18.09 -22.61
C LYS A 132 23.20 -17.39 -23.68
N ALA A 133 22.06 -17.97 -24.04
CA ALA A 133 21.12 -17.41 -25.01
C ALA A 133 19.94 -16.65 -24.34
N GLY A 134 19.97 -16.48 -23.01
CA GLY A 134 18.93 -15.82 -22.23
C GLY A 134 19.32 -14.42 -21.78
N ASP A 135 18.43 -13.81 -20.98
CA ASP A 135 18.74 -12.54 -20.32
C ASP A 135 19.85 -12.77 -19.27
N ALA A 136 21.02 -12.15 -19.50
CA ALA A 136 22.20 -12.23 -18.63
C ALA A 136 21.97 -11.75 -17.19
N ARG A 137 20.79 -11.20 -16.88
CA ARG A 137 20.40 -10.79 -15.52
C ARG A 137 19.69 -11.89 -14.75
N ASN A 138 19.21 -12.95 -15.43
CA ASN A 138 18.35 -13.98 -14.86
C ASN A 138 19.11 -15.06 -14.05
N HIS A 139 19.79 -14.64 -12.99
CA HIS A 139 20.20 -15.58 -11.95
C HIS A 139 18.95 -16.11 -11.25
N HIS A 140 18.89 -17.43 -11.08
CA HIS A 140 17.73 -18.08 -10.49
C HIS A 140 18.14 -19.31 -9.70
N ALA A 141 17.35 -19.65 -8.67
CA ALA A 141 17.55 -20.89 -7.93
C ALA A 141 16.54 -21.97 -8.34
N HIS A 142 17.01 -23.22 -8.36
CA HIS A 142 16.15 -24.38 -8.26
C HIS A 142 16.14 -24.83 -6.82
N VAL A 143 14.96 -25.13 -6.28
CA VAL A 143 14.81 -25.65 -4.90
C VAL A 143 13.89 -26.84 -4.95
N MET A 144 14.20 -27.93 -4.27
CA MET A 144 13.29 -29.06 -4.10
C MET A 144 13.30 -29.56 -2.66
N TRP A 145 12.17 -30.10 -2.21
CA TRP A 145 12.02 -30.64 -0.85
C TRP A 145 11.07 -31.83 -0.79
N SER A 146 11.25 -32.67 0.22
CA SER A 146 10.43 -33.86 0.47
C SER A 146 8.98 -33.50 0.84
N GLU A 147 8.02 -34.36 0.50
CA GLU A 147 6.63 -34.20 0.94
C GLU A 147 6.41 -34.63 2.41
N ARG A 148 7.37 -35.39 2.96
CA ARG A 148 7.39 -35.89 4.34
C ARG A 148 8.47 -35.16 5.12
N PRO A 149 8.20 -34.71 6.35
CA PRO A 149 9.24 -34.28 7.27
C PRO A 149 10.23 -35.42 7.53
N LEU A 150 11.50 -35.08 7.70
CA LEU A 150 12.57 -35.97 8.13
C LEU A 150 12.69 -35.85 9.66
N THR A 151 12.82 -36.98 10.35
CA THR A 151 13.05 -37.12 11.79
C THR A 151 14.34 -37.92 12.02
N PRO A 152 14.83 -38.04 13.27
CA PRO A 152 15.99 -38.88 13.57
C PRO A 152 15.83 -40.35 13.14
N ASP A 153 14.59 -40.87 13.12
CA ASP A 153 14.28 -42.24 12.72
C ASP A 153 14.03 -42.39 11.19
N GLY A 154 14.17 -41.31 10.43
CA GLY A 154 13.90 -41.27 8.99
C GLY A 154 12.66 -40.46 8.61
N PHE A 155 12.06 -40.73 7.45
CA PHE A 155 10.92 -39.95 6.99
C PHE A 155 9.65 -40.27 7.78
N ALA A 156 8.92 -39.24 8.18
CA ALA A 156 7.67 -39.40 8.92
C ALA A 156 6.64 -40.24 8.15
N ALA A 157 5.85 -41.01 8.91
CA ALA A 157 4.81 -41.89 8.38
C ALA A 157 3.70 -41.16 7.63
N ASN A 158 3.48 -39.88 7.95
CA ASN A 158 2.53 -39.01 7.26
C ASN A 158 3.25 -37.91 6.47
N LYS A 159 2.66 -37.55 5.32
CA LYS A 159 3.08 -36.35 4.59
C LYS A 159 2.73 -35.10 5.38
N ALA A 160 3.45 -34.02 5.16
CA ALA A 160 3.13 -32.74 5.78
C ALA A 160 1.73 -32.27 5.38
N LEU A 161 1.07 -31.48 6.24
CA LEU A 161 -0.30 -31.02 5.99
C LEU A 161 -0.47 -30.34 4.62
N ALA A 162 0.48 -29.49 4.24
CA ALA A 162 0.47 -28.79 2.95
C ALA A 162 0.65 -29.70 1.72
N ALA A 163 1.11 -30.94 1.91
CA ALA A 163 1.20 -31.95 0.86
C ALA A 163 -0.17 -32.55 0.53
N VAL A 164 -1.02 -32.72 1.55
CA VAL A 164 -2.29 -33.47 1.47
C VAL A 164 -3.52 -32.56 1.48
N ASN A 165 -3.39 -31.35 2.02
CA ASN A 165 -4.45 -30.36 2.10
C ASN A 165 -4.17 -29.19 1.14
N ARG A 166 -5.07 -28.99 0.17
CA ARG A 166 -4.94 -27.94 -0.85
C ARG A 166 -4.97 -26.52 -0.26
N ALA A 167 -5.77 -26.26 0.77
CA ALA A 167 -5.85 -24.95 1.39
C ALA A 167 -4.54 -24.62 2.12
N ALA A 168 -4.04 -25.54 2.95
CA ALA A 168 -2.75 -25.41 3.61
C ALA A 168 -1.59 -25.28 2.61
N GLY A 169 -1.64 -25.98 1.47
CA GLY A 169 -0.67 -25.82 0.38
C GLY A 169 -0.69 -24.43 -0.26
N LYS A 170 -1.88 -23.84 -0.46
CA LYS A 170 -2.02 -22.47 -0.98
C LYS A 170 -1.51 -21.43 0.02
N GLU A 171 -1.81 -21.61 1.30
CA GLU A 171 -1.34 -20.75 2.38
C GLU A 171 0.19 -20.81 2.51
N GLN A 172 0.77 -22.02 2.48
CA GLN A 172 2.23 -22.19 2.46
C GLN A 172 2.86 -21.47 1.26
N LEU A 173 2.27 -21.57 0.06
CA LEU A 173 2.79 -20.89 -1.12
C LEU A 173 2.73 -19.36 -0.98
N ALA A 174 1.64 -18.82 -0.43
CA ALA A 174 1.50 -17.39 -0.16
C ALA A 174 2.58 -16.91 0.82
N ALA A 175 2.74 -17.61 1.95
CA ALA A 175 3.78 -17.31 2.94
C ALA A 175 5.19 -17.42 2.37
N MET A 176 5.46 -18.42 1.53
CA MET A 176 6.74 -18.58 0.83
C MET A 176 7.07 -17.39 -0.07
N ARG A 177 6.08 -16.90 -0.83
CA ARG A 177 6.21 -15.73 -1.72
C ARG A 177 6.43 -14.44 -0.95
N GLU A 178 5.61 -14.18 0.05
CA GLU A 178 5.73 -13.01 0.91
C GLU A 178 7.09 -12.99 1.59
N ARG A 179 7.52 -14.14 2.15
CA ARG A 179 8.80 -14.21 2.83
C ARG A 179 9.99 -14.05 1.89
N TRP A 180 9.91 -14.61 0.67
CA TRP A 180 10.92 -14.37 -0.36
C TRP A 180 11.03 -12.87 -0.65
N ALA A 181 9.90 -12.22 -0.94
CA ALA A 181 9.83 -10.80 -1.25
C ALA A 181 10.39 -9.92 -0.11
N ALA A 182 10.09 -10.27 1.15
CA ALA A 182 10.57 -9.54 2.32
C ALA A 182 12.09 -9.70 2.54
N LEU A 183 12.63 -10.92 2.40
CA LEU A 183 14.06 -11.20 2.61
C LEU A 183 14.94 -10.53 1.55
N THR A 184 14.60 -10.68 0.28
CA THR A 184 15.33 -10.04 -0.83
C THR A 184 15.12 -8.52 -0.83
N GLY A 185 13.92 -8.03 -0.51
CA GLY A 185 13.65 -6.60 -0.36
C GLY A 185 14.52 -5.95 0.72
N ARG A 186 14.70 -6.62 1.88
CA ARG A 186 15.65 -6.16 2.92
C ARG A 186 17.09 -6.14 2.42
N MET A 187 17.48 -7.07 1.54
CA MET A 187 18.82 -7.05 0.96
C MET A 187 19.01 -5.85 0.03
N LEU A 188 18.03 -5.58 -0.85
CA LEU A 188 18.04 -4.41 -1.73
C LEU A 188 18.10 -3.09 -0.94
N GLU A 189 17.36 -2.97 0.17
CA GLU A 189 17.46 -1.80 1.05
C GLU A 189 18.86 -1.60 1.63
N ARG A 190 19.50 -2.68 2.11
CA ARG A 190 20.88 -2.60 2.63
C ARG A 190 21.89 -2.18 1.57
N LYS A 191 21.59 -2.43 0.29
CA LYS A 191 22.39 -1.94 -0.85
C LYS A 191 22.12 -0.47 -1.21
N GLY A 192 21.25 0.23 -0.47
CA GLY A 192 20.86 1.60 -0.80
C GLY A 192 19.87 1.71 -1.96
N LEU A 193 19.10 0.64 -2.24
CA LEU A 193 18.08 0.59 -3.29
C LEU A 193 16.66 0.48 -2.70
N PRO A 194 16.17 1.48 -1.93
CA PRO A 194 14.90 1.39 -1.21
C PRO A 194 13.69 1.35 -2.16
N LEU A 195 13.77 1.99 -3.33
CA LEU A 195 12.67 2.00 -4.29
C LEU A 195 12.52 0.64 -4.98
N GLU A 196 13.63 0.02 -5.37
CA GLU A 196 13.71 -1.32 -5.94
C GLU A 196 13.25 -2.35 -4.91
N ALA A 197 13.66 -2.20 -3.64
CA ALA A 197 13.19 -3.02 -2.54
C ALA A 197 11.66 -2.93 -2.36
N ALA A 198 11.10 -1.72 -2.38
CA ALA A 198 9.66 -1.52 -2.28
C ALA A 198 8.91 -2.15 -3.47
N ARG A 199 9.41 -1.97 -4.71
CA ARG A 199 8.85 -2.62 -5.90
C ARG A 199 8.92 -4.15 -5.79
N TRP A 200 10.04 -4.70 -5.33
CA TRP A 200 10.25 -6.14 -5.20
C TRP A 200 9.32 -6.77 -4.17
N ARG A 201 9.12 -6.13 -3.01
CA ARG A 201 8.21 -6.62 -1.97
C ARG A 201 6.80 -6.85 -2.49
N GLU A 202 6.35 -5.98 -3.39
CA GLU A 202 5.03 -6.06 -4.01
C GLU A 202 4.99 -7.02 -5.21
N GLY A 203 6.14 -7.45 -5.75
CA GLY A 203 6.24 -8.20 -7.01
C GLY A 203 5.51 -9.55 -7.04
N HIS A 204 5.20 -10.12 -5.87
CA HIS A 204 4.45 -11.37 -5.76
C HIS A 204 2.92 -11.20 -5.86
N LYS A 205 2.43 -9.96 -5.83
CA LYS A 205 1.01 -9.59 -5.89
C LYS A 205 0.54 -9.43 -7.34
N THR A 206 -0.77 -9.23 -7.55
CA THR A 206 -1.30 -8.96 -8.90
C THR A 206 -0.80 -7.61 -9.43
N ILE A 207 -0.87 -7.41 -10.74
CA ILE A 207 -0.48 -6.12 -11.35
C ILE A 207 -1.33 -4.97 -10.78
N GLU A 208 -2.63 -5.18 -10.53
CA GLU A 208 -3.48 -4.14 -9.94
C GLU A 208 -3.02 -3.76 -8.53
N GLN A 209 -2.69 -4.75 -7.70
CA GLN A 209 -2.19 -4.53 -6.34
C GLN A 209 -0.82 -3.84 -6.34
N GLN A 210 0.09 -4.26 -7.22
CA GLN A 210 1.39 -3.61 -7.39
C GLN A 210 1.24 -2.15 -7.82
N ARG A 211 0.31 -1.86 -8.72
CA ARG A 211 0.01 -0.51 -9.19
C ARG A 211 -0.57 0.36 -8.08
N ALA A 212 -1.53 -0.16 -7.30
CA ALA A 212 -2.10 0.58 -6.16
C ALA A 212 -1.01 0.96 -5.14
N ALA A 213 -0.15 0.01 -4.77
CA ALA A 213 0.96 0.27 -3.85
C ALA A 213 2.01 1.24 -4.43
N ALA A 214 2.21 1.23 -5.76
CA ALA A 214 3.09 2.18 -6.43
C ALA A 214 2.53 3.62 -6.40
N ILE A 215 1.22 3.78 -6.64
CA ILE A 215 0.53 5.08 -6.54
C ILE A 215 0.61 5.63 -5.12
N GLU A 216 0.30 4.81 -4.11
CA GLU A 216 0.33 5.21 -2.70
C GLU A 216 1.71 5.72 -2.28
N ARG A 217 2.79 5.09 -2.77
CA ARG A 217 4.17 5.49 -2.50
C ARG A 217 4.65 6.67 -3.36
N GLY A 218 3.87 7.14 -4.32
CA GLY A 218 4.27 8.20 -5.26
C GLY A 218 5.19 7.75 -6.39
N ASP A 219 5.32 6.44 -6.64
CA ASP A 219 6.09 5.83 -7.73
C ASP A 219 5.25 5.78 -9.02
N THR A 220 4.82 6.96 -9.48
CA THR A 220 3.85 7.12 -10.60
C THR A 220 4.37 6.51 -11.91
N ALA A 221 5.66 6.67 -12.20
CA ALA A 221 6.28 6.10 -13.40
C ALA A 221 6.29 4.55 -13.39
N TYR A 222 6.34 3.90 -12.22
CA TYR A 222 6.16 2.45 -12.14
C TYR A 222 4.70 2.05 -12.26
N ALA A 223 3.80 2.80 -11.62
CA ALA A 223 2.35 2.57 -11.72
C ALA A 223 1.83 2.66 -13.17
N GLU A 224 2.29 3.64 -13.94
CA GLU A 224 1.98 3.80 -15.37
C GLU A 224 2.53 2.64 -16.19
N ARG A 225 3.79 2.24 -15.97
CA ARG A 225 4.38 1.07 -16.65
C ARG A 225 3.61 -0.22 -16.39
N LEU A 226 3.07 -0.38 -15.18
CA LEU A 226 2.24 -1.53 -14.83
C LEU A 226 0.84 -1.45 -15.48
N ALA A 227 0.27 -0.26 -15.62
CA ALA A 227 -1.04 -0.07 -16.25
C ALA A 227 -1.05 -0.46 -17.73
N GLU A 228 0.06 -0.19 -18.44
CA GLU A 228 0.21 -0.44 -19.87
C GLU A 228 0.75 -1.83 -20.21
N ARG A 229 0.91 -2.71 -19.20
CA ARG A 229 1.49 -4.03 -19.38
C ARG A 229 0.41 -5.11 -19.30
N GLU A 230 0.27 -5.84 -20.39
CA GLU A 230 -0.52 -7.06 -20.42
C GLU A 230 0.31 -8.28 -19.99
N PRO A 231 -0.19 -9.14 -19.07
CA PRO A 231 0.52 -10.33 -18.64
C PRO A 231 0.80 -11.32 -19.78
N THR A 232 2.08 -11.69 -19.94
CA THR A 232 2.48 -12.74 -20.88
C THR A 232 2.07 -14.13 -20.41
N LYS A 233 1.69 -15.00 -21.35
CA LYS A 233 1.50 -16.43 -21.09
C LYS A 233 2.86 -17.14 -21.10
N HIS A 234 3.09 -18.01 -20.11
CA HIS A 234 4.33 -18.77 -20.01
C HIS A 234 4.46 -19.78 -21.17
N LEU A 235 5.53 -19.65 -21.96
CA LEU A 235 5.78 -20.48 -23.15
C LEU A 235 5.96 -21.97 -22.84
N GLY A 236 6.55 -22.30 -21.68
CA GLY A 236 6.91 -23.66 -21.29
C GLY A 236 8.20 -24.17 -21.95
N VAL A 237 8.82 -25.18 -21.31
CA VAL A 237 10.16 -25.66 -21.67
C VAL A 237 10.23 -26.22 -23.09
N ALA A 238 9.23 -27.00 -23.52
CA ALA A 238 9.21 -27.60 -24.84
C ALA A 238 9.16 -26.56 -25.97
N THR A 239 8.30 -25.55 -25.81
CA THR A 239 8.18 -24.41 -26.75
C THR A 239 9.51 -23.67 -26.87
N VAL A 240 10.12 -23.30 -25.73
CA VAL A 240 11.42 -22.61 -25.72
C VAL A 240 12.50 -23.47 -26.38
N ALA A 241 12.51 -24.78 -26.15
CA ALA A 241 13.49 -25.67 -26.77
C ALA A 241 13.32 -25.78 -28.30
N MET A 242 12.08 -25.77 -28.81
CA MET A 242 11.80 -25.73 -30.25
C MET A 242 12.24 -24.41 -30.88
N GLU A 243 11.86 -23.28 -30.27
CA GLU A 243 12.23 -21.93 -30.72
C GLU A 243 13.74 -21.74 -30.76
N ARG A 244 14.48 -22.27 -29.77
CA ARG A 244 15.95 -22.25 -29.76
C ARG A 244 16.59 -23.04 -30.90
N LYS A 245 15.88 -24.04 -31.43
CA LYS A 245 16.31 -24.80 -32.61
C LYS A 245 15.87 -24.12 -33.92
N GLY A 246 15.35 -22.90 -33.85
CA GLY A 246 14.83 -22.17 -35.01
C GLY A 246 13.44 -22.63 -35.48
N VAL A 247 12.76 -23.48 -34.71
CA VAL A 247 11.40 -23.93 -35.04
C VAL A 247 10.40 -22.96 -34.43
N ALA A 248 9.77 -22.15 -35.28
CA ALA A 248 8.70 -21.25 -34.87
C ALA A 248 7.48 -22.05 -34.37
N THR A 249 6.87 -21.54 -33.32
CA THR A 249 5.69 -22.13 -32.68
C THR A 249 4.61 -21.08 -32.54
N GLU A 250 3.34 -21.48 -32.68
CA GLU A 250 2.19 -20.57 -32.50
C GLU A 250 2.23 -19.85 -31.15
N ARG A 251 2.64 -20.56 -30.09
CA ARG A 251 2.81 -19.96 -28.75
C ARG A 251 3.96 -18.95 -28.71
N GLY A 252 5.07 -19.23 -29.38
CA GLY A 252 6.21 -18.32 -29.49
C GLY A 252 5.85 -17.06 -30.29
N ASP A 253 5.12 -17.21 -31.39
CA ASP A 253 4.62 -16.10 -32.20
C ASP A 253 3.66 -15.21 -31.41
N ALA A 254 2.68 -15.80 -30.72
CA ALA A 254 1.75 -15.07 -29.87
C ALA A 254 2.48 -14.32 -28.74
N HIS A 255 3.51 -14.92 -28.14
CA HIS A 255 4.32 -14.25 -27.13
C HIS A 255 5.14 -13.09 -27.70
N ARG A 256 5.75 -13.26 -28.88
CA ARG A 256 6.48 -12.17 -29.57
C ARG A 256 5.56 -11.01 -29.92
N ALA A 257 4.38 -11.29 -30.46
CA ALA A 257 3.38 -10.29 -30.81
C ALA A 257 2.93 -9.50 -29.56
N LEU A 258 2.62 -10.20 -28.47
CA LEU A 258 2.21 -9.57 -27.21
C LEU A 258 3.32 -8.71 -26.59
N GLU A 259 4.57 -9.18 -26.62
CA GLU A 259 5.72 -8.40 -26.15
C GLU A 259 5.96 -7.15 -27.01
N ALA A 260 5.79 -7.26 -28.34
CA ALA A 260 5.88 -6.12 -29.24
C ALA A 260 4.76 -5.09 -28.96
N GLU A 261 3.54 -5.55 -28.73
CA GLU A 261 2.41 -4.68 -28.38
C GLU A 261 2.63 -4.00 -27.02
N ASN A 262 3.08 -4.73 -26.00
CA ASN A 262 3.45 -4.17 -24.70
C ASN A 262 4.56 -3.12 -24.83
N ALA A 263 5.57 -3.35 -25.68
CA ALA A 263 6.63 -2.38 -25.94
C ALA A 263 6.08 -1.12 -26.61
N GLN A 264 5.15 -1.26 -27.57
CA GLN A 264 4.50 -0.15 -28.25
C GLN A 264 3.63 0.68 -27.28
N ARG A 265 2.79 0.04 -26.46
CA ARG A 265 1.98 0.71 -25.43
C ARG A 265 2.86 1.53 -24.47
N GLN A 266 3.97 0.94 -24.02
CA GLN A 266 4.94 1.65 -23.18
C GLN A 266 5.61 2.83 -23.89
N ALA A 267 5.94 2.71 -25.18
CA ALA A 267 6.54 3.81 -25.94
C ALA A 267 5.57 4.99 -26.09
N VAL A 268 4.30 4.72 -26.41
CA VAL A 268 3.24 5.73 -26.51
C VAL A 268 3.01 6.41 -25.15
N ALA A 269 2.94 5.65 -24.06
CA ALA A 269 2.79 6.22 -22.72
C ALA A 269 3.94 7.17 -22.35
N ARG A 270 5.19 6.82 -22.69
CA ARG A 270 6.35 7.71 -22.48
C ARG A 270 6.26 9.00 -23.30
N GLN A 271 5.82 8.91 -24.55
CA GLN A 271 5.62 10.09 -25.39
C GLN A 271 4.54 11.00 -24.80
N ARG A 272 3.39 10.45 -24.39
CA ARG A 272 2.31 11.19 -23.71
C ARG A 272 2.81 11.90 -22.46
N ALA A 273 3.50 11.19 -21.56
CA ALA A 273 4.07 11.80 -20.36
C ALA A 273 5.09 12.92 -20.67
N GLY A 274 5.82 12.82 -21.79
CA GLY A 274 6.70 13.89 -22.28
C GLY A 274 5.92 15.12 -22.76
N LEU A 275 4.87 14.91 -23.56
CA LEU A 275 3.98 15.97 -24.04
C LEU A 275 3.24 16.66 -22.89
N ASP A 276 2.74 15.91 -21.90
CA ASP A 276 2.03 16.47 -20.74
C ASP A 276 2.92 17.41 -19.92
N ARG A 277 4.20 17.06 -19.75
CA ARG A 277 5.19 17.94 -19.12
C ARG A 277 5.41 19.22 -19.91
N GLU A 278 5.45 19.11 -21.24
CA GLU A 278 5.63 20.25 -22.11
C GLU A 278 4.41 21.17 -22.12
N ILE A 279 3.20 20.61 -22.17
CA ILE A 279 1.94 21.35 -22.03
C ILE A 279 1.91 22.09 -20.69
N THR A 280 2.24 21.41 -19.59
CA THR A 280 2.30 22.03 -18.25
C THR A 280 3.31 23.18 -18.22
N ARG A 281 4.48 23.01 -18.86
CA ARG A 281 5.51 24.04 -18.96
C ARG A 281 5.03 25.26 -19.75
N LEU A 282 4.31 25.05 -20.85
CA LEU A 282 3.77 26.12 -21.69
C LEU A 282 2.63 26.86 -21.00
N ALA A 283 1.68 26.15 -20.40
CA ALA A 283 0.60 26.73 -19.61
C ALA A 283 1.14 27.62 -18.48
N GLY A 284 2.16 27.15 -17.76
CA GLY A 284 2.83 27.95 -16.72
C GLY A 284 3.56 29.19 -17.25
N LYS A 285 3.94 29.24 -18.54
CA LYS A 285 4.47 30.47 -19.16
C LYS A 285 3.36 31.45 -19.50
N GLU A 286 2.25 30.96 -20.04
CA GLU A 286 1.08 31.79 -20.37
C GLU A 286 0.46 32.42 -19.12
N GLU A 287 0.30 31.65 -18.03
CA GLU A 287 -0.19 32.19 -16.76
C GLU A 287 0.72 33.30 -16.21
N ARG A 288 2.04 33.14 -16.29
CA ARG A 288 2.99 34.19 -15.88
C ARG A 288 2.89 35.43 -16.76
N ALA A 289 2.71 35.25 -18.08
CA ALA A 289 2.53 36.35 -19.01
C ALA A 289 1.21 37.10 -18.76
N ALA A 290 0.13 36.37 -18.45
CA ALA A 290 -1.17 36.94 -18.11
C ALA A 290 -1.14 37.67 -16.76
N ALA A 291 -0.52 37.07 -15.73
CA ALA A 291 -0.31 37.72 -14.43
C ALA A 291 0.52 39.01 -14.56
N TYR A 292 1.56 38.97 -15.40
CA TYR A 292 2.33 40.17 -15.73
C TYR A 292 1.46 41.26 -16.37
N ALA A 293 0.64 40.92 -17.37
CA ALA A 293 -0.25 41.89 -18.02
C ALA A 293 -1.28 42.51 -17.05
N VAL A 294 -1.81 41.72 -16.12
CA VAL A 294 -2.75 42.20 -15.08
C VAL A 294 -2.06 43.13 -14.08
N ASN A 295 -0.85 42.79 -13.62
CA ASN A 295 -0.11 43.64 -12.67
C ASN A 295 0.28 44.98 -13.30
N VAL A 296 0.67 44.98 -14.58
CA VAL A 296 0.92 46.20 -15.37
C VAL A 296 -0.36 47.05 -15.44
N ALA A 297 -1.52 46.46 -15.69
CA ALA A 297 -2.80 47.18 -15.76
C ALA A 297 -3.25 47.78 -14.41
N LYS A 298 -2.85 47.18 -13.28
CA LYS A 298 -3.15 47.64 -11.92
C LYS A 298 -2.17 48.67 -11.35
N GLY A 299 -1.09 48.97 -12.08
CA GLY A 299 0.00 49.82 -11.58
C GLY A 299 0.79 49.19 -10.43
N GLU A 300 0.68 47.87 -10.24
CA GLU A 300 1.45 47.15 -9.23
C GLU A 300 2.88 46.93 -9.77
N PRO A 301 3.93 47.26 -8.99
CA PRO A 301 5.30 47.14 -9.47
C PRO A 301 5.65 45.68 -9.75
N GLU A 302 6.22 45.40 -10.91
CA GLU A 302 6.68 44.07 -11.31
C GLU A 302 7.67 43.54 -10.26
N THR A 303 7.31 42.45 -9.60
CA THR A 303 8.16 41.73 -8.64
C THR A 303 8.88 40.57 -9.33
N ILE A 304 10.19 40.52 -9.14
CA ILE A 304 11.11 39.53 -9.65
C ILE A 304 11.56 38.68 -8.47
N ARG A 305 11.38 37.37 -8.59
CA ARG A 305 11.88 36.42 -7.58
C ARG A 305 13.34 36.10 -7.84
N LEU A 306 14.16 36.34 -6.83
CA LEU A 306 15.56 35.96 -6.79
C LEU A 306 15.76 34.75 -5.89
N TYR A 307 16.59 33.81 -6.32
CA TYR A 307 16.92 32.58 -5.60
C TYR A 307 18.38 32.55 -5.19
N ARG A 308 18.64 31.88 -4.07
CA ARG A 308 19.98 31.62 -3.57
C ARG A 308 20.08 30.24 -2.95
N GLY A 309 21.17 29.52 -3.23
CA GLY A 309 21.58 28.36 -2.44
C GLY A 309 22.35 28.80 -1.19
N VAL A 310 21.99 28.22 -0.04
CA VAL A 310 22.66 28.40 1.25
C VAL A 310 23.17 27.01 1.69
N GLY A 311 24.49 26.79 1.67
CA GLY A 311 25.09 25.48 1.94
C GLY A 311 26.53 25.37 1.44
N ASP A 312 26.94 24.20 0.94
CA ASP A 312 28.26 23.88 0.37
C ASP A 312 28.63 24.86 -0.76
N ASN A 313 29.18 26.00 -0.40
CA ASN A 313 29.47 27.10 -1.30
C ASN A 313 30.93 27.06 -1.76
N VAL A 314 31.13 27.30 -3.05
CA VAL A 314 32.44 27.61 -3.66
C VAL A 314 32.97 28.99 -3.21
N TRP A 315 32.14 29.82 -2.58
CA TRP A 315 32.48 31.19 -2.17
C TRP A 315 31.88 31.53 -0.80
N ALA A 316 32.71 31.51 0.26
CA ALA A 316 32.32 32.01 1.56
C ALA A 316 32.21 33.55 1.50
N ALA A 317 31.03 34.10 1.82
CA ALA A 317 30.86 35.54 2.01
C ALA A 317 31.07 35.87 3.50
N ARG A 318 31.92 36.86 3.80
CA ARG A 318 32.08 37.37 5.17
C ARG A 318 30.86 38.21 5.57
N GLU A 319 30.65 38.39 6.87
CA GLU A 319 29.61 39.27 7.38
C GLU A 319 29.75 40.68 6.79
N GLY A 320 28.70 41.17 6.13
CA GLY A 320 28.71 42.45 5.39
C GLY A 320 29.09 42.36 3.91
N GLU A 321 29.48 41.19 3.38
CA GLU A 321 29.75 41.05 1.94
C GLU A 321 28.49 40.81 1.10
N PRO A 322 28.42 41.35 -0.13
CA PRO A 322 27.30 41.13 -1.04
C PRO A 322 27.14 39.65 -1.43
N LEU A 323 25.89 39.19 -1.41
CA LEU A 323 25.50 37.81 -1.64
C LEU A 323 25.06 37.59 -3.08
N TYR A 324 25.26 36.37 -3.58
CA TYR A 324 24.87 35.99 -4.94
C TYR A 324 23.41 35.51 -4.99
N PHE A 325 22.70 36.01 -5.99
CA PHE A 325 21.32 35.70 -6.30
C PHE A 325 21.18 35.40 -7.79
N SER A 326 20.21 34.56 -8.15
CA SER A 326 19.90 34.20 -9.54
C SER A 326 18.40 34.21 -9.75
N THR A 327 17.90 34.68 -10.88
CA THR A 327 16.48 34.50 -11.24
C THR A 327 16.18 33.05 -11.68
N ASN A 328 17.22 32.25 -11.95
CA ASN A 328 17.15 30.84 -12.28
C ASN A 328 17.32 29.97 -11.03
N ILE A 329 16.26 29.22 -10.68
CA ILE A 329 16.19 28.35 -9.52
C ILE A 329 17.16 27.16 -9.57
N GLU A 330 17.37 26.54 -10.73
CA GLU A 330 18.25 25.37 -10.88
C GLU A 330 19.71 25.78 -10.70
N ARG A 331 20.06 26.97 -11.19
CA ARG A 331 21.37 27.56 -10.95
C ARG A 331 21.61 27.83 -9.46
N ALA A 332 20.63 28.42 -8.76
CA ALA A 332 20.75 28.64 -7.31
C ALA A 332 20.80 27.33 -6.51
N ARG A 333 20.13 26.27 -6.98
CA ARG A 333 20.05 24.95 -6.33
C ARG A 333 21.39 24.23 -6.30
N ALA A 334 22.25 24.46 -7.28
CA ALA A 334 23.60 23.92 -7.33
C ALA A 334 24.47 24.33 -6.12
N PHE A 335 24.05 25.37 -5.38
CA PHE A 335 24.81 25.96 -4.28
C PHE A 335 24.20 25.67 -2.89
N GLY A 336 23.27 24.72 -2.77
CA GLY A 336 22.74 24.25 -1.49
C GLY A 336 21.25 24.52 -1.27
N ALA A 337 20.84 24.71 -0.01
CA ALA A 337 19.44 24.84 0.37
C ALA A 337 18.83 26.14 -0.16
N LEU A 338 17.75 26.03 -0.92
CA LEU A 338 17.16 27.16 -1.65
C LEU A 338 16.43 28.12 -0.72
N HIS A 339 16.78 29.39 -0.87
CA HIS A 339 16.05 30.54 -0.34
C HIS A 339 15.63 31.44 -1.49
N PHE A 340 14.59 32.26 -1.26
CA PHE A 340 14.09 33.22 -2.23
C PHE A 340 13.74 34.57 -1.60
N VAL A 341 13.79 35.61 -2.41
CA VAL A 341 13.30 36.96 -2.08
C VAL A 341 12.61 37.55 -3.30
N ASP A 342 11.47 38.20 -3.08
CA ASP A 342 10.76 38.95 -4.12
C ASP A 342 11.18 40.42 -4.04
N VAL A 343 11.72 40.95 -5.15
CA VAL A 343 12.18 42.34 -5.28
C VAL A 343 11.51 43.00 -6.49
N THR A 344 11.27 44.30 -6.46
CA THR A 344 10.72 45.01 -7.63
C THR A 344 11.78 45.18 -8.72
N ARG A 345 11.37 45.37 -9.97
CA ARG A 345 12.30 45.71 -11.07
C ARG A 345 13.10 46.98 -10.78
N ALA A 346 12.53 47.96 -10.09
CA ALA A 346 13.21 49.20 -9.70
C ALA A 346 14.28 48.95 -8.62
N GLU A 347 14.00 48.09 -7.63
CA GLU A 347 15.01 47.63 -6.66
C GLU A 347 16.14 46.87 -7.38
N LEU A 348 15.80 45.99 -8.33
CA LEU A 348 16.79 45.15 -9.01
C LEU A 348 17.69 45.93 -9.99
N ALA A 349 17.17 46.97 -10.64
CA ALA A 349 17.88 47.76 -11.66
C ALA A 349 19.16 48.44 -11.14
N GLN A 350 19.30 48.56 -9.81
CA GLN A 350 20.46 49.16 -9.15
C GLN A 350 21.66 48.19 -9.07
N TYR A 351 21.44 46.90 -9.33
CA TYR A 351 22.45 45.85 -9.22
C TYR A 351 22.87 45.35 -10.60
N LYS A 352 24.18 45.11 -10.80
CA LYS A 352 24.74 44.67 -12.08
C LYS A 352 25.00 43.16 -12.11
N CYS A 353 24.95 42.59 -13.31
CA CYS A 353 25.46 41.25 -13.59
C CYS A 353 26.96 41.20 -13.25
N PRO A 354 27.42 40.30 -12.34
CA PRO A 354 28.78 40.33 -11.81
C PRO A 354 29.81 39.60 -12.68
N HIS A 355 29.41 38.97 -13.79
CA HIS A 355 30.26 38.04 -14.54
C HIS A 355 30.94 38.66 -15.76
N SER A 356 32.16 38.19 -16.07
CA SER A 356 32.92 38.63 -17.25
C SER A 356 32.33 38.08 -18.56
N LYS A 357 32.60 38.75 -19.70
CA LYS A 357 32.18 38.28 -21.03
C LYS A 357 32.55 36.82 -21.29
N ARG A 358 33.76 36.39 -20.90
CA ARG A 358 34.24 35.01 -21.05
C ARG A 358 33.38 33.99 -20.29
N ILE A 359 32.90 34.34 -19.10
CA ILE A 359 32.00 33.48 -18.31
C ILE A 359 30.62 33.45 -18.97
N LEU A 360 30.11 34.58 -19.44
CA LEU A 360 28.81 34.66 -20.12
C LEU A 360 28.78 33.93 -21.47
N GLU A 361 29.92 33.81 -22.17
CA GLU A 361 30.05 33.01 -23.39
C GLU A 361 30.02 31.51 -23.11
N THR A 362 30.59 31.08 -21.97
CA THR A 362 30.66 29.67 -21.57
C THR A 362 29.38 29.22 -20.84
N GLU A 363 28.80 30.10 -20.03
CA GLU A 363 27.57 29.89 -19.27
C GLU A 363 26.59 31.06 -19.50
N PRO A 364 25.85 31.08 -20.62
CA PRO A 364 24.91 32.16 -20.94
C PRO A 364 23.82 32.40 -19.89
N ILE A 365 23.51 31.38 -19.09
CA ILE A 365 22.54 31.46 -17.98
C ILE A 365 23.03 32.32 -16.81
N ALA A 366 24.33 32.61 -16.72
CA ALA A 366 24.92 33.45 -15.66
C ALA A 366 24.60 34.94 -15.83
N LYS A 367 24.06 35.35 -16.99
CA LYS A 367 23.64 36.74 -17.26
C LYS A 367 22.56 37.22 -16.28
N ASP A 368 21.83 36.28 -15.69
CA ASP A 368 20.73 36.53 -14.76
C ASP A 368 21.14 36.41 -13.28
N ASP A 369 22.45 36.40 -13.01
CA ASP A 369 23.01 36.46 -11.67
C ASP A 369 23.19 37.92 -11.20
N TYR A 370 22.97 38.15 -9.92
CA TYR A 370 23.08 39.45 -9.26
C TYR A 370 23.87 39.33 -7.97
N ARG A 371 24.65 40.37 -7.64
CA ARG A 371 25.40 40.47 -6.39
C ARG A 371 24.81 41.60 -5.54
N ILE A 372 24.18 41.25 -4.43
CA ILE A 372 23.33 42.15 -3.62
C ILE A 372 23.81 42.16 -2.16
N GLY A 373 24.19 43.34 -1.66
CA GLY A 373 24.60 43.56 -0.26
C GLY A 373 23.62 44.41 0.57
N ASP A 374 22.45 44.72 0.02
CA ASP A 374 21.46 45.59 0.68
C ASP A 374 20.70 44.83 1.78
N ALA A 375 20.84 45.31 3.02
CA ALA A 375 20.23 44.74 4.21
C ALA A 375 18.69 44.66 4.12
N ALA A 376 18.02 45.59 3.44
CA ALA A 376 16.56 45.59 3.29
C ALA A 376 16.06 44.45 2.39
N ILE A 377 16.84 44.06 1.37
CA ILE A 377 16.55 42.89 0.54
C ILE A 377 16.89 41.61 1.32
N LEU A 378 18.04 41.59 1.99
CA LEU A 378 18.52 40.41 2.74
C LEU A 378 17.58 40.03 3.90
N ASN A 379 17.01 41.00 4.60
CA ASN A 379 16.05 40.76 5.69
C ASN A 379 14.73 40.14 5.23
N ARG A 380 14.42 40.18 3.92
CA ARG A 380 13.21 39.57 3.33
C ARG A 380 13.43 38.15 2.84
N LEU A 381 14.64 37.60 2.93
CA LEU A 381 15.00 36.29 2.42
C LEU A 381 14.26 35.18 3.19
N ARG A 382 13.65 34.23 2.46
CA ARG A 382 12.87 33.13 3.05
C ARG A 382 13.30 31.79 2.47
N PRO A 383 13.25 30.68 3.25
CA PRO A 383 13.49 29.35 2.72
C PRO A 383 12.40 28.98 1.70
N LEU A 384 12.78 28.34 0.60
CA LEU A 384 11.84 27.82 -0.39
C LEU A 384 11.21 26.52 0.15
N PRO A 385 9.88 26.41 0.27
CA PRO A 385 9.22 25.21 0.77
C PRO A 385 9.46 24.01 -0.16
N THR A 386 9.50 22.81 0.42
CA THR A 386 9.62 21.55 -0.34
C THR A 386 8.30 21.19 -1.02
N VAL A 387 8.35 20.42 -2.11
CA VAL A 387 7.16 19.90 -2.84
C VAL A 387 6.17 19.19 -1.90
N HIS A 388 6.67 18.54 -0.85
CA HIS A 388 5.82 17.91 0.15
C HIS A 388 5.05 18.93 1.00
N GLN A 389 5.71 20.01 1.41
CA GLN A 389 5.11 21.09 2.19
C GLN A 389 4.09 21.89 1.36
N GLU A 390 4.35 22.11 0.07
CA GLU A 390 3.38 22.75 -0.85
C GLU A 390 2.12 21.91 -1.02
N ARG A 391 2.26 20.61 -1.31
CA ARG A 391 1.12 19.68 -1.43
C ARG A 391 0.32 19.54 -0.13
N GLN A 392 1.00 19.57 1.02
CA GLN A 392 0.30 19.56 2.31
C GLN A 392 -0.52 20.83 2.53
N ALA A 393 0.03 22.00 2.16
CA ALA A 393 -0.68 23.28 2.27
C ALA A 393 -1.89 23.33 1.32
N GLU A 394 -1.74 22.90 0.06
CA GLU A 394 -2.84 22.84 -0.92
C GLU A 394 -3.94 21.85 -0.50
N ALA A 395 -3.56 20.66 -0.04
CA ALA A 395 -4.52 19.68 0.45
C ALA A 395 -5.26 20.17 1.71
N GLN A 396 -4.58 20.92 2.57
CA GLN A 396 -5.18 21.54 3.74
C GLN A 396 -6.16 22.65 3.34
N GLU A 397 -5.82 23.45 2.33
CA GLU A 397 -6.66 24.51 1.78
C GLU A 397 -7.93 23.96 1.10
N GLN A 398 -7.79 22.91 0.29
CA GLN A 398 -8.93 22.23 -0.32
C GLN A 398 -9.87 21.61 0.72
N ARG A 399 -9.32 20.96 1.75
CA ARG A 399 -10.13 20.44 2.88
C ARG A 399 -10.86 21.57 3.61
N ARG A 400 -10.22 22.73 3.77
CA ARG A 400 -10.81 23.92 4.38
C ARG A 400 -11.99 24.45 3.57
N SER A 401 -11.83 24.60 2.26
CA SER A 401 -12.89 25.07 1.36
C SER A 401 -14.10 24.13 1.36
N VAL A 402 -13.88 22.81 1.29
CA VAL A 402 -14.96 21.81 1.37
C VAL A 402 -15.69 21.86 2.71
N LEU A 403 -14.98 22.06 3.82
CA LEU A 403 -15.59 22.18 5.14
C LEU A 403 -16.39 23.48 5.29
N ALA A 404 -15.86 24.60 4.80
CA ALA A 404 -16.55 25.89 4.83
C ALA A 404 -17.86 25.87 4.03
N ALA A 405 -17.88 25.17 2.88
CA ALA A 405 -19.07 24.96 2.07
C ALA A 405 -20.14 24.09 2.78
N LYS A 406 -19.71 23.06 3.53
CA LYS A 406 -20.63 22.22 4.33
C LYS A 406 -21.22 22.96 5.54
N LEU A 407 -20.42 23.82 6.18
CA LEU A 407 -20.83 24.58 7.36
C LEU A 407 -21.71 25.80 7.03
N GLY A 408 -21.62 26.34 5.81
CA GLY A 408 -22.35 27.53 5.39
C GLY A 408 -23.88 27.43 5.39
N GLY A 409 -24.47 26.25 5.62
CA GLY A 409 -25.92 26.10 5.77
C GLY A 409 -26.45 26.15 7.22
N LEU A 410 -25.56 26.25 8.22
CA LEU A 410 -25.93 26.19 9.63
C LEU A 410 -26.24 27.58 10.19
N GLU A 411 -27.37 27.72 10.88
CA GLU A 411 -27.86 28.99 11.44
C GLU A 411 -26.83 29.65 12.37
N ASP A 412 -26.28 28.92 13.35
CA ASP A 412 -25.25 29.44 14.27
C ASP A 412 -24.00 29.94 13.52
N VAL A 413 -23.59 29.24 12.45
CA VAL A 413 -22.41 29.62 11.64
C VAL A 413 -22.70 30.91 10.87
N GLN A 414 -23.91 31.07 10.35
CA GLN A 414 -24.32 32.30 9.67
C GLN A 414 -24.40 33.49 10.64
N THR A 415 -24.90 33.27 11.86
CA THR A 415 -24.87 34.29 12.92
C THR A 415 -23.43 34.70 13.25
N LEU A 416 -22.52 33.74 13.47
CA LEU A 416 -21.11 34.03 13.76
C LEU A 416 -20.41 34.76 12.61
N ARG A 417 -20.71 34.40 11.35
CA ARG A 417 -20.19 35.12 10.16
C ARG A 417 -20.71 36.54 10.07
N GLY A 418 -22.01 36.75 10.30
CA GLY A 418 -22.61 38.08 10.31
C GLY A 418 -21.99 38.99 11.38
N LEU A 419 -21.78 38.46 12.59
CA LEU A 419 -21.09 39.18 13.67
C LEU A 419 -19.63 39.48 13.31
N TRP A 420 -18.93 38.53 12.67
CA TRP A 420 -17.54 38.71 12.25
C TRP A 420 -17.39 39.82 11.19
N GLN A 421 -18.31 39.86 10.24
CA GLN A 421 -18.29 40.83 9.14
C GLN A 421 -18.68 42.24 9.60
N SER A 422 -19.54 42.36 10.61
CA SER A 422 -20.02 43.64 11.14
C SER A 422 -19.17 44.21 12.28
N ALA A 423 -18.24 43.44 12.84
CA ALA A 423 -17.40 43.89 13.95
C ALA A 423 -16.19 44.72 13.48
N ASP A 424 -16.01 45.89 14.10
CA ASP A 424 -14.88 46.80 13.81
C ASP A 424 -13.51 46.19 14.17
N ASN A 425 -13.48 45.32 15.18
CA ASN A 425 -12.26 44.67 15.64
C ASN A 425 -12.57 43.33 16.35
N ALA A 426 -11.52 42.56 16.64
CA ALA A 426 -11.65 41.24 17.26
C ALA A 426 -12.29 41.29 18.66
N ALA A 427 -12.06 42.35 19.45
CA ALA A 427 -12.67 42.47 20.78
C ALA A 427 -14.18 42.74 20.67
N ALA A 428 -14.60 43.61 19.74
CA ALA A 428 -16.00 43.87 19.44
C ALA A 428 -16.72 42.62 18.94
N PHE A 429 -16.07 41.83 18.08
CA PHE A 429 -16.60 40.54 17.64
C PHE A 429 -16.85 39.56 18.79
N LEU A 430 -15.88 39.40 19.70
CA LEU A 430 -16.01 38.49 20.84
C LEU A 430 -17.12 38.94 21.80
N ALA A 431 -17.20 40.24 22.07
CA ALA A 431 -18.26 40.82 22.89
C ALA A 431 -19.64 40.63 22.24
N GLY A 432 -19.76 40.88 20.93
CA GLY A 432 -20.99 40.65 20.16
C GLY A 432 -21.40 39.18 20.13
N THR A 433 -20.43 38.28 20.04
CA THR A 433 -20.66 36.82 20.09
C THR A 433 -21.21 36.41 21.46
N GLN A 434 -20.66 36.94 22.55
CA GLN A 434 -21.17 36.68 23.90
C GLN A 434 -22.56 37.29 24.13
N ALA A 435 -22.82 38.48 23.59
CA ALA A 435 -24.13 39.13 23.67
C ALA A 435 -25.24 38.34 22.93
N GLN A 436 -24.88 37.60 21.88
CA GLN A 436 -25.78 36.68 21.17
C GLN A 436 -25.96 35.32 21.90
N GLY A 437 -25.51 35.21 23.14
CA GLY A 437 -25.73 34.02 23.98
C GLY A 437 -24.71 32.90 23.80
N TYR A 438 -23.59 33.15 23.10
CA TYR A 438 -22.52 32.17 22.98
C TYR A 438 -21.52 32.28 24.13
N THR A 439 -21.14 31.15 24.70
CA THR A 439 -20.01 31.09 25.63
C THR A 439 -18.71 30.92 24.85
N VAL A 440 -17.90 31.98 24.78
CA VAL A 440 -16.61 31.95 24.06
C VAL A 440 -15.49 31.57 25.01
N ALA A 441 -14.69 30.58 24.62
CA ALA A 441 -13.60 30.02 25.39
C ALA A 441 -12.26 30.17 24.67
N ARG A 442 -11.18 30.28 25.45
CA ARG A 442 -9.81 30.18 24.95
C ARG A 442 -9.18 28.86 25.38
N VAL A 443 -8.64 28.13 24.42
CA VAL A 443 -7.99 26.84 24.64
C VAL A 443 -6.65 27.06 25.33
N THR A 444 -6.50 26.52 26.54
CA THR A 444 -5.23 26.52 27.26
C THR A 444 -4.31 25.39 26.79
N GLU A 445 -3.04 25.43 27.19
CA GLU A 445 -2.10 24.33 26.92
C GLU A 445 -2.59 23.00 27.53
N ARG A 446 -3.20 23.07 28.72
CA ARG A 446 -3.82 21.91 29.37
C ARG A 446 -4.97 21.35 28.54
N ASP A 447 -5.87 22.20 28.04
CA ASP A 447 -7.00 21.79 27.18
C ASP A 447 -6.52 21.13 25.88
N ALA A 448 -5.51 21.71 25.23
CA ALA A 448 -4.92 21.18 24.00
C ALA A 448 -4.25 19.81 24.22
N ARG A 449 -3.59 19.62 25.37
CA ARG A 449 -3.00 18.32 25.74
C ARG A 449 -4.08 17.26 26.04
N MET A 450 -5.12 17.62 26.79
CA MET A 450 -6.23 16.72 27.10
C MET A 450 -6.96 16.25 25.83
N SER A 451 -7.26 17.17 24.90
CA SER A 451 -7.94 16.81 23.64
C SER A 451 -7.16 15.83 22.77
N ARG A 452 -5.81 15.90 22.78
CA ARG A 452 -4.95 14.92 22.10
C ARG A 452 -4.99 13.57 22.77
N GLY A 453 -4.95 13.54 24.11
CA GLY A 453 -5.08 12.29 24.88
C GLY A 453 -6.43 11.62 24.64
N GLU A 454 -7.53 12.37 24.73
CA GLU A 454 -8.89 11.88 24.46
C GLU A 454 -9.03 11.33 23.04
N ALA A 455 -8.50 12.02 22.04
CA ALA A 455 -8.53 11.54 20.65
C ALA A 455 -7.72 10.25 20.46
N GLN A 456 -6.57 10.12 21.11
CA GLN A 456 -5.72 8.93 21.03
C GLN A 456 -6.36 7.72 21.74
N THR A 457 -6.96 7.94 22.92
CA THR A 457 -7.71 6.91 23.65
C THR A 457 -8.94 6.46 22.87
N LEU A 458 -9.72 7.40 22.31
CA LEU A 458 -10.95 7.06 21.59
C LEU A 458 -10.69 6.38 20.24
N ALA A 459 -9.65 6.80 19.50
CA ALA A 459 -9.23 6.14 18.27
C ALA A 459 -8.81 4.68 18.49
N SER A 460 -8.35 4.35 19.70
CA SER A 460 -7.99 2.99 20.08
C SER A 460 -9.22 2.12 20.42
N SER A 461 -10.34 2.74 20.84
CA SER A 461 -11.58 2.03 21.23
C SER A 461 -12.67 2.02 20.16
N ASP A 462 -12.80 3.07 19.36
CA ASP A 462 -13.79 3.20 18.28
C ASP A 462 -13.23 4.08 17.16
N PRO A 463 -12.64 3.47 16.11
CA PRO A 463 -12.05 4.20 14.98
C PRO A 463 -13.04 5.05 14.18
N SER A 464 -14.36 4.85 14.36
CA SER A 464 -15.39 5.62 13.66
C SER A 464 -15.68 6.98 14.33
N ARG A 465 -15.20 7.19 15.57
CA ARG A 465 -15.37 8.44 16.31
C ARG A 465 -14.06 9.22 16.38
N THR A 466 -14.06 10.44 15.85
CA THR A 466 -12.88 11.32 15.89
C THR A 466 -13.22 12.59 16.67
N PRO A 467 -12.87 12.67 17.97
CA PRO A 467 -13.13 13.88 18.74
C PRO A 467 -12.20 15.01 18.28
N PRO A 468 -12.61 16.28 18.43
CA PRO A 468 -11.82 17.42 17.95
C PRO A 468 -10.53 17.61 18.75
N ILE A 469 -9.41 17.78 18.03
CA ILE A 469 -8.11 18.16 18.61
C ILE A 469 -7.94 19.68 18.48
N TYR A 470 -7.65 20.34 19.60
CA TYR A 470 -7.50 21.80 19.67
C TYR A 470 -6.03 22.23 19.81
N ARG A 471 -5.75 23.48 19.41
CA ARG A 471 -4.44 24.11 19.60
C ARG A 471 -4.49 25.15 20.72
N THR A 472 -3.39 25.32 21.45
CA THR A 472 -3.26 26.38 22.46
C THR A 472 -3.54 27.75 21.84
N GLY A 473 -4.31 28.59 22.53
CA GLY A 473 -4.69 29.93 22.08
C GLY A 473 -5.93 29.98 21.18
N GLU A 474 -6.38 28.83 20.68
CA GLU A 474 -7.58 28.75 19.82
C GLU A 474 -8.84 29.20 20.54
N LEU A 475 -9.78 29.81 19.79
CA LEU A 475 -11.06 30.27 20.30
C LEU A 475 -12.20 29.36 19.84
N VAL A 476 -13.10 29.04 20.78
CA VAL A 476 -14.27 28.19 20.54
C VAL A 476 -15.50 28.86 21.14
N ALA A 477 -16.56 29.03 20.35
CA ALA A 477 -17.85 29.53 20.81
C ALA A 477 -18.82 28.35 21.03
N TYR A 478 -19.48 28.29 22.17
CA TYR A 478 -20.53 27.32 22.46
C TYR A 478 -21.89 28.01 22.45
N ASN A 479 -22.86 27.48 21.71
CA ASN A 479 -24.24 27.95 21.84
C ASN A 479 -24.91 27.39 23.11
N ALA A 480 -26.10 27.88 23.45
CA ALA A 480 -26.85 27.46 24.64
C ALA A 480 -27.18 25.94 24.66
N GLN A 481 -27.19 25.29 23.50
CA GLN A 481 -27.43 23.85 23.38
C GLN A 481 -26.15 23.03 23.59
N GLY A 482 -24.98 23.66 23.72
CA GLY A 482 -23.69 22.99 23.92
C GLY A 482 -22.97 22.58 22.64
N PHE A 483 -23.42 23.03 21.46
CA PHE A 483 -22.68 22.85 20.22
C PHE A 483 -21.52 23.85 20.15
N GLY A 484 -20.31 23.34 19.88
CA GLY A 484 -19.09 24.13 19.83
C GLY A 484 -18.63 24.44 18.41
N PHE A 485 -18.36 25.71 18.15
CA PHE A 485 -17.89 26.25 16.88
C PHE A 485 -16.48 26.83 17.03
N ARG A 486 -15.52 26.33 16.25
CA ARG A 486 -14.15 26.85 16.26
C ARG A 486 -14.13 28.19 15.53
N LEU A 487 -13.67 29.26 16.17
CA LEU A 487 -13.60 30.59 15.56
C LEU A 487 -12.34 30.70 14.70
N ASN A 488 -12.41 30.11 13.51
CA ASN A 488 -11.32 30.04 12.54
C ASN A 488 -11.83 30.40 11.15
N GLY A 489 -10.93 30.41 10.16
CA GLY A 489 -11.29 30.83 8.80
C GLY A 489 -12.32 29.97 8.08
N ALA A 490 -12.60 28.73 8.52
CA ALA A 490 -13.67 27.91 7.93
C ALA A 490 -15.05 28.32 8.47
N THR A 491 -15.15 28.56 9.77
CA THR A 491 -16.40 29.01 10.41
C THR A 491 -16.70 30.46 10.03
N LEU A 492 -15.69 31.33 10.04
CA LEU A 492 -15.85 32.78 9.85
C LEU A 492 -15.74 33.25 8.40
N ASP A 493 -15.39 32.34 7.48
CA ASP A 493 -15.18 32.63 6.06
C ASP A 493 -14.12 33.72 5.81
N ASP A 494 -13.06 33.70 6.62
CA ASP A 494 -11.93 34.64 6.56
C ASP A 494 -10.62 33.93 6.91
N ALA A 495 -9.75 33.77 5.91
CA ALA A 495 -8.45 33.10 6.06
C ALA A 495 -7.51 33.77 7.08
N GLN A 496 -7.67 35.07 7.34
CA GLN A 496 -6.87 35.83 8.30
C GLN A 496 -7.50 35.88 9.70
N ALA A 497 -8.70 35.30 9.91
CA ALA A 497 -9.41 35.38 11.19
C ALA A 497 -8.57 34.96 12.41
N PRO A 498 -7.78 33.87 12.39
CA PRO A 498 -6.94 33.51 13.54
C PRO A 498 -5.95 34.62 13.94
N ARG A 499 -5.25 35.20 12.95
CA ARG A 499 -4.29 36.30 13.18
C ARG A 499 -4.97 37.57 13.64
N ARG A 500 -6.16 37.87 13.10
CA ARG A 500 -6.97 39.02 13.53
C ARG A 500 -7.46 38.84 14.96
N LEU A 501 -7.87 37.63 15.34
CA LEU A 501 -8.33 37.30 16.69
C LEU A 501 -7.20 37.35 17.74
N ASP A 502 -5.94 37.14 17.34
CA ASP A 502 -4.78 37.32 18.24
C ASP A 502 -4.65 38.76 18.75
N THR A 503 -5.15 39.75 18.02
CA THR A 503 -5.17 41.16 18.47
C THR A 503 -6.06 41.37 19.72
N ALA A 504 -6.97 40.44 20.00
CA ALA A 504 -7.79 40.40 21.20
C ALA A 504 -7.25 39.43 22.28
N ALA A 505 -5.95 39.13 22.28
CA ALA A 505 -5.33 38.25 23.29
C ALA A 505 -5.57 38.71 24.74
N ASN A 506 -5.68 40.03 24.96
CA ASN A 506 -5.91 40.63 26.27
C ASN A 506 -7.35 40.51 26.78
N VAL A 507 -8.30 40.07 25.94
CA VAL A 507 -9.68 39.82 26.38
C VAL A 507 -9.70 38.57 27.25
N ARG A 508 -10.12 38.73 28.52
CA ARG A 508 -10.25 37.61 29.47
C ARG A 508 -11.43 36.73 29.07
N LEU A 509 -11.13 35.47 28.75
CA LEU A 509 -12.11 34.45 28.38
C LEU A 509 -11.92 33.22 29.28
N PRO A 510 -13.00 32.48 29.58
CA PRO A 510 -12.90 31.21 30.29
C PRO A 510 -12.05 30.19 29.52
N THR A 511 -11.51 29.21 30.23
CA THR A 511 -10.84 28.05 29.62
C THR A 511 -11.87 27.18 28.89
N LEU A 512 -11.41 26.31 27.98
CA LEU A 512 -12.31 25.41 27.26
C LEU A 512 -13.11 24.51 28.22
N ALA A 513 -12.46 24.00 29.27
CA ALA A 513 -13.12 23.21 30.31
C ALA A 513 -14.17 24.01 31.10
N ALA A 514 -13.85 25.24 31.51
CA ALA A 514 -14.77 26.10 32.27
C ALA A 514 -15.98 26.52 31.42
N ALA A 515 -15.79 26.82 30.14
CA ALA A 515 -16.88 27.14 29.23
C ALA A 515 -17.83 25.95 29.02
N ARG A 516 -17.30 24.73 28.84
CA ARG A 516 -18.12 23.52 28.75
C ARG A 516 -18.95 23.29 30.01
N GLN A 517 -18.33 23.47 31.18
CA GLN A 517 -19.00 23.32 32.46
C GLN A 517 -20.12 24.37 32.64
N SER A 518 -19.84 25.63 32.31
CA SER A 518 -20.83 26.71 32.34
C SER A 518 -22.03 26.43 31.43
N VAL A 519 -21.81 25.88 30.24
CA VAL A 519 -22.91 25.53 29.32
C VAL A 519 -23.71 24.33 29.82
N ILE A 520 -23.09 23.38 30.51
CA ILE A 520 -23.79 22.26 31.16
C ILE A 520 -24.67 22.77 32.30
N GLU A 521 -24.16 23.69 33.12
CA GLU A 521 -24.87 24.27 34.26
C GLU A 521 -26.03 25.20 33.86
N GLN A 522 -25.94 25.82 32.67
CA GLN A 522 -26.98 26.72 32.13
C GLN A 522 -28.06 25.99 31.32
N ARG A 523 -27.98 24.65 31.17
CA ARG A 523 -29.06 23.88 30.52
C ARG A 523 -30.27 23.79 31.47
N PRO A 524 -31.48 24.20 31.04
CA PRO A 524 -32.68 23.93 31.82
C PRO A 524 -32.86 22.41 31.98
N GLU A 525 -33.31 21.97 33.17
CA GLU A 525 -33.63 20.56 33.45
C GLU A 525 -34.57 20.02 32.36
N GLN A 526 -34.02 19.20 31.46
CA GLN A 526 -34.84 18.41 30.55
C GLN A 526 -35.34 17.19 31.32
N THR A 527 -36.65 17.12 31.52
CA THR A 527 -37.36 15.88 31.87
C THR A 527 -36.87 14.77 30.93
N PRO A 528 -36.53 13.56 31.41
CA PRO A 528 -35.86 12.57 30.57
C PRO A 528 -36.74 12.19 29.38
N ALA A 529 -36.35 12.67 28.19
CA ALA A 529 -36.97 12.29 26.95
C ALA A 529 -36.74 10.79 26.71
N THR A 530 -37.84 10.06 26.64
CA THR A 530 -37.95 8.67 26.19
C THR A 530 -37.07 8.47 24.95
N LYS A 531 -36.17 7.49 24.99
CA LYS A 531 -35.31 7.09 23.87
C LYS A 531 -36.12 6.96 22.58
N ARG A 532 -36.09 7.98 21.71
CA ARG A 532 -36.60 7.87 20.34
C ARG A 532 -35.64 6.97 19.57
N ASN A 533 -36.12 5.76 19.28
CA ASN A 533 -35.49 4.79 18.41
C ASN A 533 -35.25 5.38 17.00
N LEU A 534 -33.99 5.75 16.71
CA LEU A 534 -33.53 6.09 15.35
C LEU A 534 -33.39 4.87 14.42
N GLY A 535 -33.82 3.68 14.85
CA GLY A 535 -33.92 2.48 14.01
C GLY A 535 -35.14 2.42 13.07
N GLY A 536 -36.09 3.35 13.20
CA GLY A 536 -37.35 3.33 12.43
C GLY A 536 -37.30 3.98 11.05
N LEU A 537 -36.52 5.05 10.87
CA LEU A 537 -36.49 5.83 9.61
C LEU A 537 -35.60 5.20 8.52
N ALA A 538 -34.63 4.36 8.90
CA ALA A 538 -33.82 3.61 7.94
C ALA A 538 -34.58 2.46 7.26
N ARG A 539 -35.69 1.99 7.86
CA ARG A 539 -36.50 0.89 7.28
C ARG A 539 -37.47 1.35 6.19
N ALA A 540 -37.99 2.58 6.24
CA ALA A 540 -38.91 3.08 5.23
C ALA A 540 -38.23 3.47 3.90
N ALA A 541 -36.98 3.93 3.94
CA ALA A 541 -36.23 4.30 2.74
C ALA A 541 -35.71 3.09 1.94
N ILE A 542 -35.51 1.94 2.60
CA ILE A 542 -35.06 0.70 1.95
C ILE A 542 -36.22 -0.01 1.25
N THR A 543 -37.44 0.05 1.78
CA THR A 543 -38.62 -0.56 1.16
C THR A 543 -38.99 0.13 -0.17
N GLY A 544 -38.89 1.47 -0.25
CA GLY A 544 -39.18 2.22 -1.48
C GLY A 544 -38.18 1.99 -2.63
N LEU A 545 -36.93 1.65 -2.32
CA LEU A 545 -35.91 1.37 -3.34
C LEU A 545 -36.07 -0.03 -3.95
N VAL A 546 -36.63 -0.98 -3.19
CA VAL A 546 -36.87 -2.36 -3.64
C VAL A 546 -38.10 -2.46 -4.56
N GLU A 547 -39.15 -1.67 -4.32
CA GLU A 547 -40.33 -1.64 -5.21
C GLU A 547 -40.05 -0.93 -6.55
N PHE A 548 -39.20 0.10 -6.57
CA PHE A 548 -38.78 0.76 -7.81
C PHE A 548 -37.94 -0.16 -8.72
N LEU A 549 -37.09 -1.01 -8.14
CA LEU A 549 -36.25 -1.96 -8.88
C LEU A 549 -37.03 -3.22 -9.34
N PHE A 550 -38.11 -3.61 -8.65
CA PHE A 550 -38.98 -4.71 -9.08
C PHE A 550 -39.98 -4.31 -10.18
N GLY A 551 -40.40 -3.04 -10.24
CA GLY A 551 -41.30 -2.52 -11.28
C GLY A 551 -40.63 -2.33 -12.66
N TRP A 552 -39.30 -2.19 -12.69
CA TRP A 552 -38.54 -2.01 -13.94
C TRP A 552 -38.32 -3.33 -14.71
N VAL A 553 -38.42 -4.49 -14.04
CA VAL A 553 -38.12 -5.81 -14.63
C VAL A 553 -39.31 -6.45 -15.36
N THR A 554 -40.53 -5.90 -15.29
CA THR A 554 -41.75 -6.54 -15.84
C THR A 554 -42.32 -5.95 -17.14
N ARG A 555 -41.58 -5.14 -17.89
CA ARG A 555 -42.00 -4.76 -19.26
C ARG A 555 -40.88 -4.92 -20.28
N ARG A 556 -40.84 -6.09 -20.90
CA ARG A 556 -40.55 -6.32 -22.34
C ARG A 556 -40.57 -7.82 -22.66
N THR A 557 -41.73 -8.32 -23.04
CA THR A 557 -41.94 -9.43 -24.00
C THR A 557 -42.31 -8.76 -25.33
N GLU A 558 -41.99 -9.18 -26.57
CA GLU A 558 -41.29 -10.28 -27.27
C GLU A 558 -41.33 -9.88 -28.80
N PRO A 559 -40.96 -10.67 -29.85
CA PRO A 559 -40.36 -12.01 -29.91
C PRO A 559 -39.18 -12.24 -30.92
N GLN A 560 -38.51 -13.40 -30.75
CA GLN A 560 -38.21 -14.46 -31.75
C GLN A 560 -36.75 -14.99 -31.98
N ARG A 561 -36.63 -16.32 -31.77
CA ARG A 561 -35.79 -17.39 -32.40
C ARG A 561 -34.54 -17.99 -31.71
N SER A 562 -34.82 -18.98 -30.84
CA SER A 562 -34.38 -20.41 -30.82
C SER A 562 -32.90 -20.89 -30.78
N ARG A 563 -32.49 -21.53 -29.65
CA ARG A 563 -32.02 -22.94 -29.52
C ARG A 563 -31.79 -23.36 -28.03
N PRO A 564 -31.85 -24.65 -27.64
CA PRO A 564 -32.24 -25.08 -26.28
C PRO A 564 -31.08 -25.27 -25.28
N ALA A 565 -31.37 -25.05 -23.98
CA ALA A 565 -30.49 -25.29 -22.85
C ALA A 565 -30.77 -26.65 -22.17
N ALA A 566 -29.72 -27.27 -21.60
CA ALA A 566 -29.72 -28.57 -20.95
C ALA A 566 -30.61 -28.64 -19.67
N PRO A 567 -31.12 -29.83 -19.29
CA PRO A 567 -32.06 -29.96 -18.17
C PRO A 567 -31.36 -29.75 -16.81
N GLN A 568 -32.00 -28.98 -15.92
CA GLN A 568 -31.54 -28.79 -14.55
C GLN A 568 -31.86 -30.03 -13.67
N PRO A 569 -30.97 -30.40 -12.73
CA PRO A 569 -31.18 -31.56 -11.86
C PRO A 569 -32.26 -31.30 -10.80
N SER A 570 -33.03 -32.36 -10.50
CA SER A 570 -34.17 -32.31 -9.58
C SER A 570 -33.80 -31.93 -8.14
N GLN A 571 -34.78 -31.37 -7.43
CA GLN A 571 -34.67 -30.87 -6.06
C GLN A 571 -34.16 -31.94 -5.07
N ALA A 572 -34.50 -33.21 -5.28
CA ALA A 572 -33.98 -34.34 -4.49
C ALA A 572 -32.45 -34.48 -4.58
N ARG A 573 -31.85 -34.20 -5.75
CA ARG A 573 -30.40 -34.26 -5.97
C ARG A 573 -29.67 -33.12 -5.26
N ARG A 574 -30.30 -31.94 -5.18
CA ARG A 574 -29.79 -30.78 -4.42
C ARG A 574 -29.82 -31.00 -2.92
N VAL A 575 -30.87 -31.64 -2.39
CA VAL A 575 -30.97 -32.00 -0.97
C VAL A 575 -29.92 -33.04 -0.57
N ALA A 576 -29.67 -34.04 -1.43
CA ALA A 576 -28.60 -35.03 -1.20
C ALA A 576 -27.19 -34.41 -1.21
N GLU A 577 -26.93 -33.42 -2.07
CA GLU A 577 -25.64 -32.69 -2.07
C GLU A 577 -25.48 -31.76 -0.87
N ALA A 578 -26.55 -31.14 -0.38
CA ALA A 578 -26.53 -30.32 0.83
C ALA A 578 -26.25 -31.17 2.09
N SER A 579 -26.89 -32.34 2.19
CA SER A 579 -26.66 -33.28 3.30
C SER A 579 -25.21 -33.79 3.33
N LYS A 580 -24.64 -34.16 2.17
CA LYS A 580 -23.21 -34.53 2.04
C LYS A 580 -22.24 -33.41 2.44
N ARG A 581 -22.62 -32.15 2.28
CA ARG A 581 -21.80 -31.00 2.71
C ARG A 581 -21.88 -30.78 4.22
N ALA A 582 -23.05 -31.00 4.82
CA ALA A 582 -23.24 -30.91 6.27
C ALA A 582 -22.45 -32.00 7.02
N ASP A 583 -22.51 -33.25 6.56
CA ASP A 583 -21.75 -34.37 7.15
C ASP A 583 -20.23 -34.14 7.09
N LYS A 584 -19.76 -33.51 6.01
CA LYS A 584 -18.34 -33.21 5.81
C LYS A 584 -17.84 -32.07 6.71
N SER A 585 -18.70 -31.10 7.02
CA SER A 585 -18.39 -30.03 7.99
C SER A 585 -18.41 -30.53 9.43
N LEU A 586 -19.31 -31.46 9.78
CA LEU A 586 -19.35 -32.11 11.09
C LEU A 586 -18.15 -33.03 11.33
N GLY A 587 -17.66 -33.74 10.31
CA GLY A 587 -16.40 -34.50 10.38
C GLY A 587 -15.19 -33.60 10.66
N GLY A 588 -15.11 -32.45 9.99
CA GLY A 588 -14.01 -31.48 10.21
C GLY A 588 -14.03 -30.83 11.59
N ALA A 589 -15.20 -30.64 12.20
CA ALA A 589 -15.33 -30.11 13.56
C ALA A 589 -14.90 -31.11 14.64
N ARG A 590 -15.23 -32.41 14.46
CA ARG A 590 -14.78 -33.49 15.36
C ARG A 590 -13.27 -33.74 15.29
N ASP A 591 -12.67 -33.58 14.11
CA ASP A 591 -11.21 -33.67 13.92
C ASP A 591 -10.45 -32.50 14.58
N LEU A 592 -11.07 -31.33 14.69
CA LEU A 592 -10.52 -30.15 15.39
C LEU A 592 -10.54 -30.34 16.91
N GLU A 593 -11.62 -30.89 17.45
CA GLU A 593 -11.76 -31.21 18.88
C GLU A 593 -10.78 -32.30 19.31
N ALA A 594 -10.61 -33.36 18.50
CA ALA A 594 -9.68 -34.45 18.77
C ALA A 594 -8.19 -34.03 18.73
N ASN A 595 -7.84 -33.04 17.91
CA ASN A 595 -6.44 -32.60 17.74
C ASN A 595 -6.04 -31.41 18.63
N TYR A 596 -6.99 -30.61 19.12
CA TYR A 596 -6.69 -29.36 19.84
C TYR A 596 -7.44 -29.19 21.18
N GLY A 597 -8.24 -30.17 21.61
CA GLY A 597 -9.07 -30.10 22.81
C GLY A 597 -8.33 -29.76 24.12
N GLY A 598 -7.02 -30.01 24.20
CA GLY A 598 -6.19 -29.65 25.36
C GLY A 598 -5.51 -28.26 25.31
N ARG A 599 -5.40 -27.62 24.14
CA ARG A 599 -4.71 -26.31 23.99
C ARG A 599 -5.64 -25.12 23.75
N LEU A 600 -6.95 -25.35 23.58
CA LEU A 600 -7.95 -24.28 23.46
C LEU A 600 -8.31 -23.58 24.79
N LEU A 601 -7.72 -24.00 25.92
CA LEU A 601 -7.94 -23.40 27.24
C LEU A 601 -7.11 -22.13 27.50
N GLN A 602 -6.44 -21.58 26.49
CA GLN A 602 -5.76 -20.27 26.56
C GLN A 602 -6.29 -19.26 25.53
N LEU A 603 -7.56 -19.38 25.14
CA LEU A 603 -8.21 -18.41 24.26
C LEU A 603 -8.84 -17.25 25.03
N ASP A 604 -8.74 -16.09 24.39
CA ASP A 604 -9.29 -14.79 24.74
C ASP A 604 -10.70 -14.87 25.38
N PRO A 605 -10.97 -14.13 26.48
CA PRO A 605 -12.28 -14.09 27.14
C PRO A 605 -13.46 -13.81 26.21
N GLU A 606 -13.28 -13.03 25.14
CA GLU A 606 -14.35 -12.73 24.18
C GLU A 606 -14.76 -13.96 23.35
N ILE A 607 -13.80 -14.83 23.04
CA ILE A 607 -14.05 -16.07 22.29
C ILE A 607 -14.79 -17.09 23.17
N GLN A 608 -14.41 -17.17 24.45
CA GLN A 608 -15.10 -18.02 25.43
C GLN A 608 -16.56 -17.56 25.63
N ASP A 609 -16.78 -16.25 25.64
CA ASP A 609 -18.12 -15.68 25.81
C ASP A 609 -19.00 -15.86 24.57
N ALA A 610 -18.42 -15.78 23.37
CA ALA A 610 -19.11 -16.10 22.12
C ALA A 610 -19.50 -17.58 22.02
N LEU A 611 -18.61 -18.49 22.45
CA LEU A 611 -18.89 -19.93 22.47
C LEU A 611 -19.96 -20.29 23.51
N ARG A 612 -19.97 -19.64 24.68
CA ARG A 612 -21.04 -19.77 25.68
C ARG A 612 -22.38 -19.32 25.11
N ARG A 613 -22.45 -18.14 24.48
CA ARG A 613 -23.67 -17.64 23.83
C ARG A 613 -24.17 -18.57 22.72
N ALA A 614 -23.25 -19.17 21.94
CA ALA A 614 -23.62 -20.13 20.90
C ALA A 614 -24.18 -21.44 21.48
N ARG A 615 -23.66 -21.91 22.62
CA ARG A 615 -24.21 -23.08 23.32
C ARG A 615 -25.59 -22.79 23.91
N GLU A 616 -25.76 -21.64 24.56
CA GLU A 616 -27.06 -21.22 25.09
C GLU A 616 -28.11 -21.00 24.00
N ALA A 617 -27.71 -20.53 22.81
CA ALA A 617 -28.59 -20.41 21.66
C ALA A 617 -29.01 -21.78 21.11
N LYS A 618 -28.07 -22.74 21.07
CA LYS A 618 -28.35 -24.11 20.64
C LYS A 618 -29.26 -24.85 21.62
N GLU A 619 -29.04 -24.71 22.94
CA GLU A 619 -29.91 -25.30 23.96
C GLU A 619 -31.31 -24.69 23.95
N ARG A 620 -31.47 -23.42 23.55
CA ARG A 620 -32.79 -22.82 23.29
C ARG A 620 -33.46 -23.40 22.04
N ASP A 621 -32.72 -23.54 20.93
CA ASP A 621 -33.24 -24.10 19.68
C ASP A 621 -33.64 -25.58 19.84
N ASP A 622 -32.89 -26.34 20.66
CA ASP A 622 -33.21 -27.74 20.96
C ASP A 622 -34.42 -27.86 21.90
N ARG A 623 -34.61 -26.93 22.87
CA ARG A 623 -35.84 -26.88 23.70
C ARG A 623 -37.08 -26.42 22.92
N GLU A 624 -36.93 -25.48 21.99
CA GLU A 624 -38.02 -25.03 21.12
C GLU A 624 -38.43 -26.12 20.11
N ARG A 625 -37.50 -26.99 19.67
CA ARG A 625 -37.82 -28.16 18.82
C ARG A 625 -38.57 -29.28 19.55
N ASP A 626 -38.35 -29.46 20.85
CA ASP A 626 -39.06 -30.47 21.63
C ASP A 626 -40.50 -30.05 21.98
N ASP A 627 -40.78 -28.74 22.07
CA ASP A 627 -42.14 -28.20 22.28
C ASP A 627 -42.99 -28.18 20.99
N ASP A 628 -42.37 -28.12 19.80
CA ASP A 628 -43.08 -28.04 18.51
C ASP A 628 -43.57 -29.40 17.96
N GLY A 629 -43.43 -30.47 18.76
CA GLY A 629 -44.01 -31.79 18.52
C GLY A 629 -45.55 -31.83 18.57
N ARG A 630 -46.22 -30.74 18.97
CA ARG A 630 -47.69 -30.59 18.95
C ARG A 630 -48.23 -29.63 17.87
N GLY A 631 -47.36 -29.04 17.04
CA GLY A 631 -47.75 -28.09 15.98
C GLY A 631 -47.91 -28.67 14.58
N ARG A 632 -47.78 -29.99 14.37
CA ARG A 632 -47.85 -30.63 13.04
C ARG A 632 -49.26 -30.92 12.51
N GLU A 633 -50.32 -30.37 13.11
CA GLU A 633 -51.72 -30.60 12.71
C GLU A 633 -52.54 -29.30 12.49
N ARG A 634 -51.89 -28.16 12.28
CA ARG A 634 -52.46 -26.94 11.67
C ARG A 634 -51.51 -26.40 10.62
#